data_AF-A0A2E2AKL1-F1
#
_entry.id   AF-A0A2E2AKL1-F1
#
_cell.length_a   1.000
_cell.length_b   1.000
_cell.length_c   1.000
_cell.angle_alpha   90.00
_cell.angle_beta   90.00
_cell.angle_gamma   90.00
#
_symmetry.space_group_name_H-M   'P 1'
#
loop_
_entity.id
_entity.type
_entity.pdbx_description
1 polymer ?
#
loop_
_entity_poly.entity_id
_entity_poly.type
_entity_poly.pdbx_seq_one_letter_code
_entity_poly.pdbx_strand_id
1 'polypeptide(L)'
;MIQRLQKMDSCDRSGSWTAQTLTLIDANPIVASSQLAPTAGMETKTFKATVRKLKRLGLTISYETGQGLTSLGSRVLSSIVDGGLS
;
A
#
# COMPACT_ATOMS: atom_id res chain seq x y z
N MET A 1 -5.61 -12.33 5.44
CA MET A 1 -5.00 -11.03 5.06
C MET A 1 -5.78 -10.36 3.94
N ILE A 2 -5.89 -10.99 2.75
CA ILE A 2 -6.56 -10.42 1.56
C ILE A 2 -8.00 -9.96 1.83
N GLN A 3 -8.84 -10.81 2.43
CA GLN A 3 -10.23 -10.44 2.78
C GLN A 3 -10.33 -9.22 3.71
N ARG A 4 -9.36 -9.03 4.62
CA ARG A 4 -9.30 -7.86 5.50
C ARG A 4 -9.00 -6.60 4.71
N LEU A 5 -8.10 -6.68 3.73
CA LEU A 5 -7.75 -5.58 2.85
C LEU A 5 -8.92 -5.23 1.92
N GLN A 6 -9.59 -6.22 1.34
CA GLN A 6 -10.83 -6.01 0.56
C GLN A 6 -11.91 -5.32 1.38
N LYS A 7 -12.11 -5.72 2.65
CA LYS A 7 -13.05 -5.04 3.55
C LYS A 7 -12.64 -3.59 3.80
N MET A 8 -11.35 -3.33 4.03
CA MET A 8 -10.82 -1.97 4.21
C MET A 8 -10.98 -1.09 2.96
N ASP A 9 -10.80 -1.66 1.77
CA ASP A 9 -11.01 -0.98 0.48
C ASP A 9 -12.51 -0.70 0.26
N SER A 10 -13.41 -1.65 0.57
CA SER A 10 -14.86 -1.48 0.41
C SER A 10 -15.49 -0.41 1.31
N CYS A 11 -14.86 -0.10 2.44
CA CYS A 11 -15.33 0.94 3.36
C CYS A 11 -14.81 2.34 3.00
N ASP A 12 -13.87 2.45 2.06
CA ASP A 12 -13.26 3.72 1.66
C ASP A 12 -13.91 4.21 0.36
N ARG A 13 -14.18 5.52 0.26
CA ARG A 13 -14.74 6.11 -0.96
C ARG A 13 -13.76 6.13 -2.12
N SER A 14 -12.46 5.95 -1.84
CA SER A 14 -11.38 6.05 -2.83
C SER A 14 -11.11 4.76 -3.62
N GLY A 15 -11.86 3.68 -3.37
CA GLY A 15 -11.68 2.40 -4.07
C GLY A 15 -10.50 1.55 -3.55
N SER A 16 -9.91 0.71 -4.41
CA SER A 16 -8.87 -0.29 -4.11
C SER A 16 -7.48 0.31 -3.77
N TRP A 17 -7.44 1.19 -2.78
CA TRP A 17 -6.23 1.90 -2.37
C TRP A 17 -5.11 0.96 -1.92
N THR A 18 -5.44 -0.23 -1.40
CA THR A 18 -4.44 -1.16 -0.87
C THR A 18 -3.52 -1.66 -1.99
N ALA A 19 -4.09 -2.15 -3.09
CA ALA A 19 -3.33 -2.64 -4.24
C ALA A 19 -2.46 -1.52 -4.82
N GLN A 20 -3.06 -0.36 -5.08
CA GLN A 20 -2.37 0.81 -5.61
C GLN A 20 -1.18 1.23 -4.73
N THR A 21 -1.37 1.29 -3.41
CA THR A 21 -0.32 1.71 -2.48
C THR A 21 0.82 0.69 -2.43
N LEU A 22 0.51 -0.61 -2.39
CA LEU A 22 1.52 -1.66 -2.37
C LEU A 22 2.32 -1.68 -3.68
N THR A 23 1.66 -1.59 -4.83
CA THR A 23 2.33 -1.48 -6.14
C THR A 23 3.24 -0.26 -6.21
N LEU A 24 2.78 0.88 -5.72
CA LEU A 24 3.56 2.12 -5.77
C LEU A 24 4.82 2.04 -4.90
N ILE A 25 4.72 1.45 -3.71
CA ILE A 25 5.87 1.24 -2.82
C ILE A 25 6.84 0.20 -3.40
N ASP A 26 6.33 -0.87 -4.01
CA ASP A 26 7.16 -1.91 -4.65
C ASP A 26 7.97 -1.35 -5.82
N ALA A 27 7.34 -0.52 -6.65
CA ALA A 27 7.99 0.14 -7.78
C ALA A 27 8.97 1.26 -7.36
N ASN A 28 8.86 1.78 -6.14
CA ASN A 28 9.64 2.91 -5.66
C ASN A 28 10.21 2.64 -4.25
N PRO A 29 11.08 1.62 -4.10
CA PRO A 29 11.67 1.31 -2.81
C PRO A 29 12.54 2.48 -2.33
N ILE A 30 12.56 2.70 -1.02
CA ILE A 30 13.38 3.72 -0.35
C ILE A 30 12.94 5.16 -0.72
N VAL A 31 11.75 5.34 -1.30
CA VAL A 31 11.15 6.65 -1.54
C VAL A 31 10.23 7.06 -0.39
N ALA A 32 10.27 8.34 -0.01
CA ALA A 32 9.46 8.88 1.07
C ALA A 32 7.96 8.92 0.69
N SER A 33 7.06 8.61 1.63
CA SER A 33 5.61 8.68 1.38
C SER A 33 5.13 10.01 0.82
N SER A 34 5.73 11.13 1.24
CA SER A 34 5.35 12.46 0.75
C SER A 34 5.63 12.63 -0.74
N GLN A 35 6.64 11.94 -1.28
CA GLN A 35 6.96 11.97 -2.70
C GLN A 35 6.09 10.99 -3.51
N LEU A 36 5.59 9.93 -2.87
CA LEU A 36 4.68 8.96 -3.52
C LEU A 36 3.22 9.45 -3.56
N ALA A 37 2.81 10.29 -2.61
CA ALA A 37 1.42 10.74 -2.49
C ALA A 37 0.86 11.39 -3.78
N PRO A 38 1.60 12.27 -4.50
CA PRO A 38 1.12 12.81 -5.78
C PRO A 38 0.85 11.74 -6.83
N THR A 39 1.73 10.73 -6.95
CA THR A 39 1.56 9.61 -7.88
C THR A 39 0.34 8.75 -7.54
N ALA A 40 0.01 8.64 -6.25
CA ALA A 40 -1.20 7.97 -5.79
C ALA A 40 -2.48 8.83 -5.97
N GLY A 41 -2.37 10.08 -6.42
CA GLY A 41 -3.49 11.02 -6.49
C GLY A 41 -4.06 11.38 -5.10
N MET A 42 -3.25 11.26 -4.04
CA MET A 42 -3.67 11.47 -2.66
C MET A 42 -2.94 12.66 -2.02
N GLU A 43 -3.62 13.33 -1.10
CA GLU A 43 -2.93 14.25 -0.20
C GLU A 43 -1.90 13.50 0.66
N THR A 44 -0.75 14.13 0.94
CA THR A 44 0.35 13.51 1.70
C THR A 44 -0.09 12.97 3.06
N LYS A 45 -0.97 13.68 3.79
CA LYS A 45 -1.46 13.22 5.10
C LYS A 45 -2.30 11.94 4.97
N THR A 46 -3.20 11.92 3.99
CA THR A 46 -4.03 10.75 3.67
C THR A 46 -3.17 9.56 3.27
N PHE A 47 -2.22 9.75 2.35
CA PHE A 47 -1.32 8.70 1.91
C PHE A 47 -0.48 8.14 3.07
N LYS A 48 0.08 9.01 3.93
CA LYS A 48 0.83 8.56 5.13
C LYS A 48 -0.05 7.76 6.10
N ALA A 49 -1.32 8.11 6.25
CA ALA A 49 -2.26 7.34 7.08
C ALA A 49 -2.50 5.94 6.50
N THR A 50 -2.65 5.86 5.18
CA THR A 50 -2.78 4.62 4.41
C THR A 50 -1.57 3.71 4.59
N VAL A 51 -0.35 4.24 4.38
CA VAL A 51 0.88 3.50 4.65
C VAL A 51 0.95 3.01 6.09
N ARG A 52 0.57 3.84 7.07
CA ARG A 52 0.58 3.44 8.49
C ARG A 52 -0.42 2.31 8.79
N LYS A 53 -1.56 2.23 8.08
CA LYS A 53 -2.45 1.06 8.16
C LYS A 53 -1.72 -0.19 7.67
N LEU A 54 -1.07 -0.15 6.51
CA LEU A 54 -0.33 -1.29 5.94
C LEU A 54 0.88 -1.71 6.78
N LYS A 55 1.62 -0.75 7.34
CA LYS A 55 2.72 -1.01 8.26
C LYS A 55 2.27 -1.76 9.52
N ARG A 56 1.12 -1.40 10.09
CA ARG A 56 0.53 -2.12 11.24
C ARG A 56 0.10 -3.55 10.90
N LEU A 57 -0.13 -3.85 9.63
CA LEU A 57 -0.40 -5.20 9.14
C LEU A 57 0.88 -5.97 8.79
N GLY A 58 2.06 -5.37 8.97
CA GLY A 58 3.34 -5.97 8.63
C GLY A 58 3.62 -6.04 7.13
N LEU A 59 2.90 -5.27 6.31
CA LEU A 59 3.01 -5.32 4.84
C LEU A 59 4.08 -4.36 4.30
N THR A 60 4.35 -3.27 5.03
CA THR A 60 5.36 -2.29 4.67
C THR A 60 6.34 -2.10 5.82
N ILE A 61 7.58 -1.72 5.47
CA ILE A 61 8.65 -1.37 6.39
C ILE A 61 9.10 0.06 6.10
N SER A 62 9.64 0.73 7.13
CA SER A 62 10.24 2.06 6.97
C SER A 62 11.75 1.92 7.02
N TYR A 63 12.41 2.62 6.10
CA TYR A 63 13.84 2.88 6.11
C TYR A 63 14.07 4.30 6.60
N GLU A 64 15.34 4.65 6.81
CA GLU A 64 15.74 6.01 7.15
C GLU A 64 15.27 7.02 6.08
N THR A 65 15.39 6.65 4.80
CA THR A 65 15.12 7.53 3.66
C THR A 65 13.78 7.28 2.96
N GLY A 66 13.00 6.26 3.36
CA GLY A 66 11.74 5.95 2.69
C GLY A 66 11.06 4.68 3.17
N GLN A 67 10.43 3.96 2.25
CA GLN A 67 9.59 2.81 2.55
C GLN A 67 9.82 1.68 1.57
N GLY A 68 9.45 0.46 1.98
CA GLY A 68 9.44 -0.70 1.10
C GLY A 68 8.41 -1.72 1.56
N LEU A 69 8.27 -2.77 0.75
CA LEU A 69 7.47 -3.93 1.14
C LEU A 69 8.29 -4.87 2.04
N THR A 70 7.59 -5.56 2.93
CA THR A 70 8.14 -6.75 3.59
C THR A 70 7.97 -7.96 2.67
N SER A 71 8.60 -9.10 2.99
CA SER A 71 8.33 -10.36 2.27
C SER A 71 6.84 -10.74 2.27
N LEU A 72 6.12 -10.44 3.35
CA LEU A 72 4.67 -10.62 3.41
C LEU A 72 3.95 -9.62 2.49
N GLY A 73 4.38 -8.36 2.48
CA GLY A 73 3.87 -7.32 1.59
C GLY A 73 3.93 -7.72 0.12
N SER A 74 5.09 -8.17 -0.35
CA SER A 74 5.28 -8.60 -1.75
C SER A 74 4.43 -9.83 -2.08
N ARG A 75 4.32 -10.82 -1.18
CA ARG A 75 3.45 -11.98 -1.37
C ARG A 75 1.97 -11.59 -1.45
N VAL A 76 1.54 -10.67 -0.60
CA VAL A 76 0.17 -10.15 -0.61
C VAL A 76 -0.11 -9.36 -1.87
N LEU A 77 0.83 -8.52 -2.32
CA LEU A 77 0.72 -7.81 -3.59
C LEU A 77 0.59 -8.80 -4.76
N SER A 78 1.46 -9.81 -4.83
CA SER A 78 1.36 -10.89 -5.82
C SER A 78 -0.02 -11.54 -5.78
N SER A 79 -0.50 -11.94 -4.59
CA SER A 79 -1.82 -12.59 -4.48
C SER A 79 -3.00 -11.68 -4.87
N ILE A 80 -2.87 -10.35 -4.72
CA ILE A 80 -3.88 -9.38 -5.15
C ILE A 80 -3.84 -9.20 -6.68
N VAL A 81 -2.65 -9.17 -7.27
CA VAL A 81 -2.44 -9.00 -8.72
C VAL A 81 -2.75 -10.29 -9.49
N ASP A 82 -2.23 -11.43 -9.03
CA ASP A 82 -2.42 -12.77 -9.59
C ASP A 82 -3.86 -13.27 -9.41
N GLY A 83 -4.53 -12.83 -8.33
CA GLY A 83 -5.95 -13.07 -8.09
C GLY A 83 -6.87 -12.06 -8.77
N GLY A 84 -6.37 -11.25 -9.70
CA GLY A 84 -7.16 -10.23 -10.40
C GLY A 84 -8.44 -10.82 -11.01
N LEU A 85 -9.52 -10.03 -11.02
CA LEU A 85 -10.72 -10.30 -11.82
C LEU A 85 -11.54 -11.54 -11.36
N SER A 86 -12.35 -11.34 -10.33
CA SER A 86 -13.79 -11.53 -10.48
C SER A 86 -14.51 -10.33 -9.89
#